data_AF-A0AAD5TZ16-F1
#
_entry.id   AF-A0AAD5TZ16-F1
#
_cell.length_a   1.000
_cell.length_b   1.000
_cell.length_c   1.000
_cell.angle_alpha   90.00
_cell.angle_beta   90.00
_cell.angle_gamma   90.00
#
_symmetry.space_group_name_H-M   'P 1'
#
loop_
_entity.id
_entity.type
_entity.pdbx_description
1 polymer ?
#
loop_
_entity_poly.entity_id
_entity_poly.type
_entity_poly.pdbx_seq_one_letter_code
_entity_poly.pdbx_strand_id
1 'polypeptide(L)' 'MEDTFLALVKGTSGAACVALINDVLSHPEIFHFNEFLQLPNVKQLASNPQHAPYLKLLQLFAYSTYNDYK' A
#
# COMPACT_ATOMS: atom_id res chain seq x y z
N MET A 1 -10.75 -9.70 -6.36
CA MET A 1 -9.33 -9.98 -6.02
C MET A 1 -8.75 -8.93 -5.07
N GLU A 2 -9.16 -7.66 -5.16
CA GLU A 2 -8.72 -6.60 -4.23
C GLU A 2 -9.08 -6.86 -2.75
N ASP A 3 -10.28 -7.39 -2.46
CA ASP A 3 -10.71 -7.72 -1.09
C ASP A 3 -9.78 -8.70 -0.37
N THR A 4 -9.20 -9.66 -1.11
CA THR A 4 -8.25 -10.63 -0.55
C THR A 4 -6.98 -9.93 -0.08
N PHE A 5 -6.45 -9.00 -0.87
CA PHE A 5 -5.27 -8.23 -0.48
C PHE A 5 -5.57 -7.28 0.69
N LEU A 6 -6.75 -6.64 0.70
CA LEU A 6 -7.16 -5.79 1.82
C LEU A 6 -7.28 -6.58 3.14
N ALA A 7 -7.88 -7.78 3.10
CA ALA A 7 -7.97 -8.66 4.26
C ALA A 7 -6.59 -9.13 4.73
N LEU A 8 -5.71 -9.51 3.79
CA LEU A 8 -4.34 -9.91 4.10
C LEU A 8 -3.52 -8.78 4.71
N VAL A 9 -3.59 -7.58 4.13
CA VAL A 9 -2.90 -6.40 4.67
C VAL A 9 -3.43 -6.03 6.04
N LYS A 10 -4.74 -6.16 6.30
CA LYS A 10 -5.32 -5.96 7.66
C LYS A 10 -4.78 -6.95 8.69
N GLY A 11 -4.54 -8.20 8.30
CA GLY A 11 -4.01 -9.25 9.18
C GLY A 11 -2.48 -9.32 9.27
N THR A 12 -1.76 -8.59 8.42
CA THR A 12 -0.29 -8.64 8.33
C THR A 12 0.35 -7.29 8.65
N SER A 13 1.56 -7.30 9.20
CA SER A 13 2.24 -6.08 9.66
C SER A 13 3.75 -6.17 9.40
N GLY A 14 4.41 -5.03 9.25
CA GLY A 14 5.87 -4.99 9.04
C GLY A 14 6.29 -5.56 7.68
N ALA A 15 7.25 -6.49 7.68
CA ALA A 15 7.84 -7.06 6.46
C ALA A 15 6.83 -7.77 5.55
N ALA A 16 5.83 -8.46 6.12
CA ALA A 16 4.78 -9.13 5.35
C ALA A 16 3.90 -8.13 4.59
N CYS A 17 3.64 -6.98 5.21
CA CYS A 17 2.90 -5.88 4.60
C CYS A 17 3.65 -5.31 3.37
N VAL A 18 4.98 -5.19 3.47
CA VAL A 18 5.84 -4.75 2.35
C VAL A 18 5.82 -5.75 1.20
N ALA A 19 5.89 -7.05 1.49
CA ALA A 19 5.79 -8.09 0.47
C ALA A 19 4.45 -7.98 -0.28
N LEU A 20 3.34 -7.81 0.44
CA LEU A 20 2.02 -7.61 -0.17
C LEU A 20 1.96 -6.34 -1.03
N ILE A 21 2.50 -5.21 -0.56
CA ILE A 21 2.57 -3.99 -1.37
C ILE A 21 3.30 -4.25 -2.70
N ASN A 22 4.41 -4.98 -2.65
CA ASN A 22 5.20 -5.31 -3.84
C ASN A 22 4.45 -6.24 -4.81
N ASP A 23 3.71 -7.21 -4.25
CA ASP A 23 2.83 -8.10 -5.00
C ASP A 23 1.73 -7.31 -5.70
N VAL A 24 1.03 -6.42 -4.97
CA VAL A 24 -0.03 -5.56 -5.52
C VAL A 24 0.53 -4.60 -6.56
N LEU A 25 1.71 -4.01 -6.35
CA LEU A 25 2.40 -3.15 -7.33
C LEU A 25 2.80 -3.91 -8.60
N SER A 26 3.05 -5.21 -8.51
CA SER A 26 3.34 -6.08 -9.67
C SER A 26 2.07 -6.48 -10.44
N HIS A 27 0.89 -6.26 -9.85
CA HIS A 27 -0.40 -6.56 -10.48
C HIS A 27 -0.99 -5.29 -11.10
N PRO A 28 -0.97 -5.14 -12.43
CA PRO A 28 -1.48 -3.95 -13.12
C PRO A 28 -3.01 -3.83 -13.06
N GLU A 29 -3.74 -4.82 -12.52
CA GLU A 29 -5.20 -4.73 -12.34
C GLU A 29 -5.58 -3.95 -11.08
N ILE A 30 -4.63 -3.67 -10.18
CA ILE A 30 -4.89 -2.99 -8.92
C ILE A 30 -4.42 -1.54 -9.02
N PHE A 31 -5.38 -0.62 -9.02
CA PHE A 31 -5.12 0.83 -9.08
C PHE A 31 -5.54 1.56 -7.80
N HIS A 32 -6.34 0.92 -6.93
CA HIS A 32 -6.89 1.52 -5.73
C HIS A 32 -5.93 1.41 -4.52
N PHE A 33 -4.71 1.93 -4.65
CA PHE A 33 -3.71 1.94 -3.58
C PHE A 33 -4.08 2.84 -2.39
N ASN A 34 -5.03 3.76 -2.58
CA ASN A 34 -5.48 4.68 -1.54
C ASN A 34 -6.10 3.94 -0.34
N GLU A 35 -6.90 2.89 -0.60
CA GLU A 35 -7.50 2.06 0.45
C GLU A 35 -6.40 1.40 1.32
N PHE A 36 -5.32 0.95 0.69
CA PHE A 36 -4.17 0.39 1.42
C PHE A 36 -3.49 1.44 2.29
N LEU A 37 -3.36 2.68 1.81
CA LEU A 37 -2.73 3.78 2.53
C LEU A 37 -3.53 4.24 3.76
N GLN A 38 -4.86 4.06 3.72
CA GLN A 38 -5.72 4.36 4.87
C GLN A 38 -5.58 3.34 6.00
N LEU A 39 -5.04 2.15 5.72
CA LEU A 39 -4.89 1.09 6.73
C LEU A 39 -3.86 1.48 7.79
N PRO A 40 -4.14 1.21 9.08
CA PRO A 40 -3.22 1.50 10.17
C PRO A 40 -1.91 0.73 10.03
N ASN A 41 -1.95 -0.48 9.46
CA ASN A 41 -0.76 -1.32 9.24
C ASN A 41 0.24 -0.64 8.31
N VAL A 42 -0.23 0.02 7.25
CA VAL A 42 0.62 0.78 6.32
C VAL A 42 1.15 2.04 6.98
N LYS A 43 0.33 2.77 7.74
CA LYS A 43 0.81 3.92 8.54
C LYS A 43 1.87 3.52 9.55
N GLN A 44 1.78 2.31 10.10
CA GLN A 44 2.77 1.77 11.03
C GLN A 44 4.11 1.44 10.35
N LEU A 45 4.11 1.12 9.06
CA LEU A 45 5.33 0.97 8.25
C LEU A 45 6.10 2.29 8.14
N ALA A 46 5.41 3.43 8.17
CA ALA A 46 6.04 4.76 8.09
C ALA A 46 6.98 5.02 9.28
N SER A 47 6.68 4.38 10.41
CA SER A 47 7.47 4.47 11.64
C SER A 47 8.85 3.79 11.48
N ASN A 48 8.98 2.85 10.54
CA ASN A 48 10.23 2.13 10.29
C ASN A 48 10.95 2.70 9.05
N PRO A 49 12.18 3.24 9.20
CA PRO A 49 12.92 3.83 8.08
C PRO A 49 13.26 2.83 6.98
N GLN A 50 13.33 1.53 7.28
CA GLN A 50 13.54 0.47 6.28
C GLN A 50 12.35 0.27 5.34
N HIS A 51 11.13 0.62 5.78
CA HIS A 51 9.90 0.46 4.99
C HIS A 51 9.40 1.78 4.39
N ALA A 52 9.98 2.91 4.81
CA ALA A 52 9.73 4.23 4.27
C ALA A 52 9.81 4.32 2.72
N PRO A 53 10.79 3.74 2.02
CA PRO A 53 10.85 3.82 0.55
C PRO A 53 9.68 3.09 -0.14
N TYR A 54 9.24 1.95 0.38
CA TYR A 54 8.08 1.21 -0.14
C TYR A 54 6.78 1.97 0.04
N LEU A 55 6.62 2.60 1.21
CA LEU A 55 5.47 3.43 1.51
C LEU A 55 5.41 4.66 0.60
N LYS A 56 6.57 5.27 0.33
CA LYS A 56 6.68 6.40 -0.59
C LYS A 56 6.35 6.02 -2.03
N LEU A 57 6.74 4.80 -2.45
CA LEU A 57 6.36 4.21 -3.73
C LEU A 57 4.84 4.02 -3.82
N LEU A 58 4.23 3.39 -2.81
CA LEU A 58 2.78 3.22 -2.73
C LEU A 58 2.04 4.58 -2.78
N GLN A 59 2.54 5.58 -2.05
CA GLN A 59 2.04 6.95 -2.11
C GLN A 59 2.15 7.52 -3.53
N LEU A 60 3.29 7.34 -4.20
CA LEU A 60 3.46 7.83 -5.57
C LEU A 60 2.44 7.21 -6.52
N PHE A 61 2.20 5.90 -6.43
CA PHE A 61 1.16 5.22 -7.23
C PHE A 61 -0.26 5.67 -6.89
N ALA A 62 -0.56 5.90 -5.61
CA ALA A 62 -1.87 6.40 -5.17
C ALA A 62 -2.10 7.87 -5.57
N TYR A 63 -1.07 8.72 -5.49
CA TYR A 63 -1.16 10.15 -5.78
C TYR A 63 -0.95 10.51 -7.25
N SER A 64 -0.25 9.67 -8.03
CA SER A 64 -0.08 9.91 -9.47
C SER A 64 -1.42 9.88 -10.22
N THR A 65 -2.45 9.25 -9.66
CA THR A 65 -3.84 9.33 -10.12
C THR A 65 -4.69 10.35 -9.34
N TYR A 66 -4.24 10.81 -8.17
CA TYR A 66 -4.96 11.80 -7.34
C TYR A 66 -4.77 13.26 -7.78
N ASN A 67 -3.99 13.53 -8.83
CA ASN A 67 -3.90 14.89 -9.37
C ASN A 67 -5.22 15.38 -10.02
N ASP A 68 -6.27 14.56 -10.00
CA ASP A 68 -7.60 14.89 -10.55
C ASP A 68 -8.69 15.14 -9.50
N TYR A 69 -8.50 14.84 -8.20
CA TYR A 69 -9.60 14.98 -7.24
C TYR A 69 -9.45 16.21 -6.33
N LYS A 70 -10.07 17.31 -6.78
CA LYS A 70 -10.38 18.52 -6.01
C LYS A 70 -11.84 18.51 -5.60
#